data_AF-A0A523ZYP9-F1
#
_entry.id   AF-A0A523ZYP9-F1
#
_cell.length_a   1.000
_cell.length_b   1.000
_cell.length_c   1.000
_cell.angle_alpha   90.00
_cell.angle_beta   90.00
_cell.angle_gamma   90.00
#
_symmetry.space_group_name_H-M   'P 1'
#
loop_
_entity.id
_entity.type
_entity.pdbx_description
1 polymer ?
#
loop_
_entity_poly.entity_id
_entity_poly.type
_entity_poly.pdbx_seq_one_letter_code
_entity_poly.pdbx_strand_id
1 'polypeptide(L)'
;MYWDIEVTPEDEDEMISKIAEKIHQYGLDVAAILMIETVKPLSFIGAQMGRFFVSPFLPALGENIGMSGEKFLQIFEKRENVEKLIKAVEALTQEEEERKKAEKAKKLEEKKAKMAEGGEPEKKGWRRFLPF
;
A
#
# COMPACT_ATOMS: atom_id res chain seq x y z
N MET A 1 12.19 8.74 -26.90
CA MET A 1 12.02 7.73 -25.84
C MET A 1 11.96 6.37 -26.54
N TYR A 2 12.47 5.29 -25.96
CA TYR A 2 12.60 3.99 -26.66
C TYR A 2 11.25 3.36 -27.03
N TRP A 3 10.20 3.74 -26.31
CA TRP A 3 8.82 3.42 -26.59
C TRP A 3 8.02 4.72 -26.64
N ASP A 4 7.08 4.82 -27.58
CA ASP A 4 6.13 5.93 -27.62
C ASP A 4 4.89 5.50 -26.82
N ILE A 5 4.86 5.90 -25.55
CA ILE A 5 3.84 5.44 -24.59
C ILE A 5 2.91 6.61 -24.26
N GLU A 6 1.65 6.45 -24.63
CA GLU A 6 0.58 7.28 -24.10
C GLU A 6 0.07 6.66 -22.80
N VAL A 7 0.15 7.42 -21.70
CA VAL A 7 -0.37 7.03 -20.39
C VAL A 7 -1.79 7.56 -20.27
N THR A 8 -2.76 6.66 -20.12
CA THR A 8 -4.16 7.03 -19.86
C THR A 8 -4.41 7.23 -18.36
N PRO A 9 -5.51 7.89 -17.96
CA PRO A 9 -5.90 7.97 -16.55
C PRO A 9 -6.04 6.60 -15.88
N GLU A 10 -6.53 5.60 -16.62
CA GLU A 10 -6.67 4.23 -16.13
C GLU A 10 -5.30 3.57 -15.87
N ASP A 11 -4.31 3.83 -16.73
CA ASP A 11 -2.92 3.37 -16.51
C ASP A 11 -2.33 3.97 -15.22
N GLU A 12 -2.61 5.26 -14.95
CA GLU A 12 -2.17 5.92 -13.71
C GLU A 12 -2.76 5.21 -12.49
N ASP A 13 -4.08 5.05 -12.47
CA ASP A 13 -4.81 4.48 -11.34
C ASP A 13 -4.45 3.00 -11.13
N GLU A 14 -4.25 2.22 -12.20
CA GLU A 14 -3.81 0.82 -12.12
C GLU A 14 -2.40 0.72 -11.51
N MET A 15 -1.45 1.55 -11.98
CA MET A 15 -0.09 1.52 -11.46
C MET A 15 -0.02 1.99 -10.01
N ILE A 16 -0.73 3.07 -9.67
CA ILE A 16 -0.82 3.59 -8.31
C ILE A 16 -1.39 2.54 -7.37
N SER A 17 -2.50 1.89 -7.76
CA SER A 17 -3.13 0.84 -6.96
C SER A 17 -2.18 -0.33 -6.72
N LYS A 18 -1.49 -0.81 -7.76
CA LYS A 18 -0.50 -1.90 -7.64
C LYS A 18 0.64 -1.55 -6.68
N ILE A 19 1.15 -0.33 -6.74
CA ILE A 19 2.24 0.12 -5.85
C ILE A 19 1.72 0.25 -4.41
N ALA A 20 0.54 0.84 -4.22
CA ALA A 20 -0.08 0.97 -2.90
C ALA A 20 -0.33 -0.38 -2.24
N GLU A 21 -0.90 -1.34 -2.98
CA GLU A 21 -1.09 -2.72 -2.52
C GLU A 21 0.23 -3.38 -2.12
N LYS A 22 1.30 -3.17 -2.90
CA LYS A 22 2.62 -3.71 -2.57
C LYS A 22 3.19 -3.10 -1.30
N ILE A 23 3.11 -1.78 -1.13
CA ILE A 23 3.52 -1.10 0.09
C ILE A 23 2.76 -1.68 1.31
N HIS A 24 1.45 -1.80 1.18
CA HIS A 24 0.58 -2.35 2.23
C HIS A 24 0.91 -3.81 2.56
N GLN A 25 1.11 -4.64 1.54
CA GLN A 25 1.49 -6.05 1.69
C GLN A 25 2.77 -6.22 2.52
N TYR A 26 3.73 -5.30 2.38
CA TYR A 26 4.98 -5.33 3.15
C TYR A 26 4.88 -4.64 4.53
N GLY A 27 3.73 -4.05 4.88
CA GLY A 27 3.53 -3.32 6.14
C GLY A 27 4.38 -2.06 6.22
N LEU A 28 4.66 -1.42 5.08
CA LEU A 28 5.53 -0.24 4.98
C LEU A 28 4.76 1.07 4.92
N ASP A 29 3.45 1.06 5.15
CA ASP A 29 2.49 2.14 4.90
C ASP A 29 2.98 3.49 5.43
N VAL A 30 3.24 3.55 6.75
CA VAL A 30 3.66 4.77 7.45
C VAL A 30 5.03 5.25 6.97
N ALA A 31 5.98 4.34 6.80
CA ALA A 31 7.32 4.68 6.35
C ALA A 31 7.32 5.18 4.90
N ALA A 32 6.53 4.55 4.03
CA ALA A 32 6.35 4.94 2.64
C ALA A 32 5.69 6.31 2.54
N ILE A 33 4.59 6.56 3.25
CA ILE A 33 3.91 7.86 3.27
C ILE A 33 4.89 8.98 3.69
N LEU A 34 5.63 8.79 4.79
CA LEU A 34 6.59 9.78 5.27
C LEU A 34 7.69 10.09 4.24
N MET A 35 8.28 9.04 3.65
CA MET A 35 9.34 9.17 2.67
C MET A 35 8.83 9.88 1.40
N ILE A 36 7.68 9.43 0.88
CA ILE A 36 7.08 9.94 -0.35
C ILE A 36 6.68 11.41 -0.17
N GLU A 37 6.03 11.78 0.94
CA GLU A 37 5.64 13.17 1.20
C GLU A 37 6.86 14.11 1.27
N THR A 38 7.98 13.62 1.82
CA THR A 38 9.22 14.40 1.91
C THR A 38 9.81 14.70 0.53
N VAL A 39 9.77 13.73 -0.40
CA VAL A 39 10.38 13.87 -1.74
C VAL A 39 9.40 14.32 -2.82
N LYS A 40 8.11 14.38 -2.52
CA LYS A 40 7.04 14.77 -3.44
C LYS A 40 7.27 16.11 -4.17
N PRO A 41 7.80 17.19 -3.56
CA PRO A 41 8.12 18.42 -4.30
C PRO A 41 9.16 18.23 -5.40
N LEU A 42 9.95 17.15 -5.33
CA LEU A 42 11.00 16.80 -6.28
C LEU A 42 10.54 15.82 -7.35
N SER A 43 9.25 15.43 -7.40
CA SER A 43 8.73 14.41 -8.32
C SER A 43 9.10 14.67 -9.78
N PHE A 44 8.89 15.91 -10.24
CA PHE A 44 9.23 16.34 -11.60
C PHE A 44 10.73 16.21 -11.90
N ILE A 45 11.58 16.62 -10.94
CA ILE A 45 13.04 16.54 -11.07
C ILE A 45 13.47 15.08 -11.09
N GLY A 46 12.92 14.25 -10.19
CA GLY A 46 13.18 12.82 -10.13
C GLY A 46 12.82 12.12 -11.44
N ALA A 47 11.69 12.48 -12.05
CA ALA A 47 11.29 11.96 -13.35
C ALA A 47 12.25 12.40 -14.47
N GLN A 48 12.69 13.66 -14.52
CA GLN A 48 13.68 14.11 -15.50
C GLN A 48 15.03 13.40 -15.33
N MET A 49 15.50 13.29 -14.08
CA MET A 49 16.72 12.57 -13.77
C MET A 49 16.60 11.08 -14.13
N GLY A 50 15.45 10.47 -13.86
CA GLY A 50 15.14 9.10 -14.29
C GLY A 50 15.16 8.94 -15.81
N ARG A 51 14.57 9.87 -16.56
CA ARG A 51 14.64 9.85 -18.03
C ARG A 51 16.06 10.02 -18.57
N PHE A 52 16.88 10.84 -17.93
CA PHE A 52 18.23 11.07 -18.41
C PHE A 52 19.18 9.93 -18.03
N PHE A 53 19.12 9.45 -16.78
CA PHE A 53 20.08 8.50 -16.22
C PHE A 53 19.59 7.04 -16.21
N VAL A 54 18.28 6.79 -16.17
CA VAL A 54 17.71 5.44 -16.00
C VAL A 54 17.10 4.92 -17.30
N SER A 55 16.30 5.72 -18.01
CA SER A 55 15.62 5.33 -19.26
C SER A 55 16.55 4.68 -20.31
N PRO A 56 17.79 5.16 -20.56
CA PRO A 56 18.70 4.52 -21.52
C PRO A 56 19.04 3.05 -21.21
N PHE A 57 18.88 2.63 -19.95
CA PHE A 57 19.17 1.26 -19.51
C PHE A 57 17.93 0.39 -19.38
N LEU A 58 16.72 0.97 -19.41
CA LEU A 58 15.46 0.23 -19.31
C LEU A 58 15.29 -0.86 -20.39
N PRO A 59 15.68 -0.66 -21.67
CA PRO A 59 15.58 -1.71 -22.68
C PRO A 59 16.38 -2.98 -22.33
N ALA A 60 17.47 -2.85 -21.56
CA ALA A 60 18.28 -4.00 -21.17
C ALA A 60 17.58 -4.93 -20.16
N LEU A 61 16.51 -4.47 -19.50
CA LEU A 61 15.71 -5.25 -18.56
C LEU A 61 14.60 -6.07 -19.24
N GLY A 62 14.52 -6.00 -20.58
CA GLY A 62 13.48 -6.63 -21.39
C GLY A 62 12.26 -5.74 -21.58
N GLU A 63 11.47 -6.01 -22.64
CA GLU A 63 10.38 -5.13 -23.09
C GLU A 63 9.35 -4.84 -22.00
N ASN A 64 8.86 -5.87 -21.31
CA ASN A 64 7.82 -5.71 -20.29
C ASN A 64 8.28 -4.82 -19.12
N ILE A 65 9.49 -5.06 -18.60
CA ILE A 65 10.03 -4.29 -17.48
C ILE A 65 10.40 -2.88 -17.93
N GLY A 66 10.99 -2.76 -19.12
CA GLY A 66 11.35 -1.47 -19.70
C GLY A 66 10.15 -0.55 -19.91
N MET A 67 9.08 -1.05 -20.55
CA MET A 67 7.84 -0.30 -20.75
C MET A 67 7.19 0.10 -19.43
N SER A 68 7.13 -0.82 -18.45
CA SER A 68 6.59 -0.50 -17.12
C SER A 68 7.42 0.56 -16.40
N GLY A 69 8.74 0.56 -16.57
CA GLY A 69 9.64 1.57 -16.01
C GLY A 69 9.44 2.95 -16.63
N GLU A 70 9.25 3.02 -17.95
CA GLU A 70 8.93 4.29 -18.63
C GLU A 70 7.57 4.84 -18.21
N LYS A 71 6.54 3.97 -18.15
CA LYS A 71 5.22 4.33 -17.62
C LYS A 71 5.35 4.89 -16.21
N PHE A 72 6.12 4.24 -15.34
CA PHE A 72 6.39 4.73 -13.99
C PHE A 72 6.98 6.15 -13.98
N LEU A 73 8.01 6.40 -14.79
CA LEU A 73 8.64 7.72 -14.87
C LEU A 73 7.67 8.80 -15.37
N GLN A 74 6.81 8.48 -16.34
CA GLN A 74 5.81 9.40 -16.89
C GLN A 74 4.64 9.65 -15.92
N ILE A 75 4.16 8.61 -15.25
CA ILE A 75 3.06 8.71 -14.27
C ILE A 75 3.51 9.55 -13.06
N PHE A 76 4.66 9.25 -12.47
CA PHE A 76 5.14 9.92 -11.24
C PHE A 76 5.88 11.23 -11.48
N GLU A 77 6.00 11.68 -12.73
CA GLU A 77 6.38 13.08 -13.02
C GLU A 77 5.35 14.06 -12.45
N LYS A 78 4.07 13.71 -12.57
CA LYS A 78 2.95 14.52 -12.05
C LYS A 78 2.89 14.39 -10.53
N ARG A 79 2.99 15.53 -9.84
CA ARG A 79 2.92 15.59 -8.37
C ARG A 79 1.58 15.10 -7.85
N GLU A 80 0.52 15.27 -8.63
CA GLU A 80 -0.83 14.81 -8.34
C GLU A 80 -0.88 13.28 -8.20
N ASN A 81 -0.11 12.54 -8.99
CA ASN A 81 -0.07 11.07 -8.93
C ASN A 81 0.71 10.57 -7.72
N VAL A 82 1.72 11.32 -7.26
CA VAL A 82 2.38 11.07 -5.98
C VAL A 82 1.40 11.23 -4.82
N GLU A 83 0.56 12.26 -4.85
CA GLU A 83 -0.51 12.46 -3.86
C GLU A 83 -1.57 11.35 -3.90
N LYS A 84 -2.00 10.94 -5.10
CA LYS A 84 -2.91 9.81 -5.28
C LYS A 84 -2.34 8.53 -4.64
N LEU A 85 -1.04 8.27 -4.82
CA LEU A 85 -0.38 7.11 -4.22
C LEU A 85 -0.39 7.16 -2.69
N ILE A 86 -0.07 8.31 -2.08
CA ILE A 86 -0.13 8.47 -0.62
C ILE A 86 -1.53 8.15 -0.11
N LYS A 87 -2.56 8.73 -0.73
CA LYS A 87 -3.97 8.49 -0.35
C LYS A 87 -4.40 7.04 -0.54
N ALA A 88 -3.94 6.39 -1.60
CA ALA A 88 -4.24 4.98 -1.84
C ALA A 88 -3.65 4.09 -0.74
N VAL A 89 -2.42 4.38 -0.30
CA VAL A 89 -1.80 3.67 0.86
C VAL A 89 -2.59 3.95 2.14
N GLU A 90 -2.92 5.22 2.42
CA GLU A 90 -3.72 5.59 3.60
C GLU A 90 -5.08 4.89 3.65
N ALA A 91 -5.77 4.78 2.50
CA ALA A 91 -7.06 4.10 2.39
C ALA A 91 -6.94 2.61 2.75
N LEU A 92 -5.92 1.91 2.23
CA LEU A 92 -5.66 0.51 2.55
C LEU A 92 -5.39 0.31 4.05
N THR A 93 -4.61 1.20 4.67
CA THR A 93 -4.36 1.16 6.12
C THR A 93 -5.65 1.35 6.91
N GLN A 94 -6.49 2.33 6.53
CA GLN A 94 -7.77 2.62 7.19
C GLN A 94 -8.74 1.44 7.07
N GLU A 95 -8.91 0.89 5.88
CA GLU A 95 -9.76 -0.27 5.63
C GLU A 95 -9.33 -1.49 6.46
N GLU A 96 -8.03 -1.75 6.57
CA GLU A 96 -7.51 -2.83 7.41
C GLU A 96 -7.81 -2.58 8.90
N GLU A 97 -7.62 -1.35 9.38
CA GLU A 97 -7.93 -0.99 10.76
C GLU A 97 -9.42 -1.16 11.09
N GLU A 98 -10.29 -0.70 10.19
CA GLU A 98 -11.74 -0.83 10.32
C GLU A 98 -12.15 -2.30 10.35
N ARG A 99 -11.60 -3.12 9.45
CA ARG A 99 -11.80 -4.57 9.45
C ARG A 99 -11.38 -5.20 10.78
N LYS A 100 -10.19 -4.86 11.28
CA LYS A 100 -9.68 -5.33 12.58
C LYS A 100 -10.58 -4.89 13.75
N LYS A 101 -11.12 -3.67 13.72
CA LYS A 101 -12.04 -3.14 14.75
C LYS A 101 -13.38 -3.89 14.69
N ALA A 102 -13.96 -4.08 13.51
CA ALA A 102 -15.22 -4.81 13.31
C ALA A 102 -15.11 -6.28 13.75
N GLU A 103 -14.01 -6.96 13.41
CA GLU A 103 -13.76 -8.33 13.87
C GLU A 103 -13.64 -8.44 15.39
N LYS A 104 -12.96 -7.47 16.03
CA LYS A 104 -12.84 -7.42 17.50
C LYS A 104 -14.21 -7.21 18.16
N ALA A 105 -15.04 -6.34 17.60
CA ALA A 105 -16.40 -6.10 18.09
C ALA A 105 -17.27 -7.36 18.01
N LYS A 106 -17.30 -8.04 16.85
CA LYS A 106 -18.02 -9.33 16.68
C LYS A 106 -17.57 -10.38 17.68
N LYS A 107 -16.24 -10.57 17.83
CA LYS A 107 -15.67 -11.51 18.82
C LYS A 107 -16.03 -11.18 20.26
N LEU A 108 -16.23 -9.89 20.58
CA LEU A 108 -16.65 -9.47 21.92
C LEU A 108 -18.14 -9.73 22.16
N GLU A 109 -18.99 -9.46 21.16
CA GLU A 109 -20.43 -9.76 21.23
C GLU A 109 -20.70 -11.27 21.35
N GLU A 110 -20.04 -12.09 20.54
CA GLU A 110 -20.13 -13.55 20.62
C GLU A 110 -19.72 -14.08 22.01
N LYS A 111 -18.66 -13.51 22.61
CA LYS A 111 -18.24 -13.87 23.97
C LYS A 111 -19.29 -13.48 25.02
N LYS A 112 -19.87 -12.28 24.89
CA LYS A 112 -20.93 -11.81 25.81
C LYS A 112 -22.18 -12.69 25.71
N ALA A 113 -22.58 -13.07 24.50
CA ALA A 113 -23.71 -13.97 24.28
C ALA A 113 -23.46 -15.35 24.92
N LYS A 114 -22.28 -15.94 24.71
CA LYS A 114 -21.90 -17.23 25.33
C LYS A 114 -21.85 -17.17 26.86
N MET A 115 -21.40 -16.06 27.44
CA MET A 115 -21.43 -15.85 28.90
C MET A 115 -22.85 -15.69 29.43
N ALA A 116 -23.75 -15.04 28.68
CA ALA A 116 -25.15 -14.89 29.04
C ALA A 116 -25.93 -16.22 28.95
N GLU A 117 -25.53 -17.13 28.06
CA GLU A 117 -26.07 -18.49 27.92
C GLU A 117 -25.47 -19.49 28.95
N GLY A 118 -24.70 -19.01 29.93
CA GLY A 118 -24.15 -19.83 31.02
C GLY A 118 -22.84 -20.56 30.69
N GLY A 119 -22.18 -20.22 29.57
CA GLY A 119 -20.86 -20.75 29.24
C GLY A 119 -19.76 -20.22 30.16
N GLU A 120 -19.03 -21.11 30.83
CA GLU A 120 -17.86 -20.74 31.64
C GLU A 120 -16.79 -20.03 30.78
N PRO A 121 -16.13 -18.98 31.30
CA PRO A 121 -15.03 -18.35 30.59
C PRO A 121 -13.89 -19.35 30.41
N GLU A 122 -13.55 -19.69 29.16
CA GLU A 122 -12.36 -20.47 28.87
C GLU A 122 -11.12 -19.81 29.51
N LYS A 123 -10.57 -20.43 30.56
CA LYS A 123 -9.27 -20.03 31.12
C LYS A 123 -8.24 -20.14 29.99
N LYS A 124 -7.66 -19.03 29.50
CA LYS A 124 -6.64 -19.03 28.44
C LYS A 124 -5.22 -18.97 29.02
N GLY A 125 -4.30 -19.69 28.37
CA GLY A 125 -2.86 -19.64 28.64
C GLY A 125 -2.47 -20.23 30.00
N TRP A 126 -1.49 -19.62 30.66
CA TRP A 126 -0.87 -20.14 31.89
C TRP A 126 -1.84 -20.20 33.07
N ARG A 127 -2.97 -19.49 32.98
CA ARG A 127 -4.07 -19.51 33.96
C ARG A 127 -4.79 -20.85 34.04
N ARG A 128 -4.58 -21.77 33.10
CA ARG A 128 -5.07 -23.16 33.17
C ARG A 128 -4.27 -24.01 34.17
N PHE A 129 -3.05 -23.62 34.51
CA PHE A 129 -2.14 -24.36 35.39
C PHE A 129 -2.05 -23.76 36.80
N LEU A 130 -2.83 -22.71 37.12
CA LEU A 130 -2.86 -22.14 38.45
C LEU A 130 -3.81 -22.95 39.36
N PRO A 131 -3.35 -23.40 40.54
CA PRO A 131 -4.10 -24.32 41.40
C PRO A 131 -5.15 -23.61 42.29
N PHE A 132 -5.70 -22.47 41.86
CA PHE A 132 -6.69 -21.70 42.61
C PHE A 132 -7.79 -21.13 41.70
#